data_AF-A0A951M3Z9-F1
#
_entry.id   AF-A0A951M3Z9-F1
#
_cell.length_a   1.000
_cell.length_b   1.000
_cell.length_c   1.000
_cell.angle_alpha   90.00
_cell.angle_beta   90.00
_cell.angle_gamma   90.00
#
_symmetry.space_group_name_H-M   'P 1'
#
loop_
_entity.id
_entity.type
_entity.pdbx_description
1 polymer ?
#
loop_
_entity_poly.entity_id
_entity_poly.type
_entity_poly.pdbx_seq_one_letter_code
_entity_poly.pdbx_strand_id
1 'polypeptide(L)'
;MTGIDYAEEPVDAARAAFKQTTKKISQCLVRRDATANFSVVLRLYHGWRKGYEASANLRAIRQVVAETDFSTTSDKPNVAYSSNVAFGDCLLSALPKRMHQGTGIHLPNTLRDRGDQGHEEKMVDTALASDLVVSAYRDPDEWVLLVAEDDDLIPPLFTAESIINPKISKALLLCKRRRGNNLLLLDGLDAS
;
A
#
# COMPACT_ATOMS: atom_id res chain seq x y z
N MET A 1 2.45 7.35 -21.21
CA MET A 1 1.60 6.16 -21.15
C MET A 1 2.39 5.05 -21.80
N THR A 2 2.92 4.12 -21.00
CA THR A 2 3.63 2.95 -21.51
C THR A 2 2.58 1.98 -22.03
N GLY A 3 2.67 1.58 -23.30
CA GLY A 3 1.79 0.61 -23.96
C GLY A 3 2.05 -0.82 -23.52
N ILE A 4 2.25 -1.03 -22.22
CA ILE A 4 2.41 -2.36 -21.62
C ILE A 4 1.01 -2.92 -21.44
N ASP A 5 0.75 -4.08 -22.03
CA ASP A 5 -0.45 -4.85 -21.71
C ASP A 5 -0.25 -5.50 -20.34
N TYR A 6 -0.91 -4.92 -19.34
CA TYR A 6 -0.80 -5.33 -17.94
C TYR A 6 -1.30 -6.77 -17.70
N ALA A 7 -2.06 -7.36 -18.63
CA ALA A 7 -2.53 -8.74 -18.53
C ALA A 7 -1.52 -9.75 -19.11
N GLU A 8 -0.74 -9.35 -20.12
CA GLU A 8 0.21 -10.24 -20.81
C GLU A 8 1.61 -10.21 -20.18
N GLU A 9 2.02 -9.08 -19.56
CA GLU A 9 3.36 -8.89 -18.98
C GLU A 9 3.30 -8.44 -17.50
N PRO A 10 2.85 -9.31 -16.57
CA PRO A 10 2.57 -8.92 -15.19
C PRO A 10 3.81 -8.46 -14.42
N VAL A 11 5.01 -8.96 -14.75
CA VAL A 11 6.27 -8.58 -14.10
C VAL A 11 6.68 -7.15 -14.48
N ASP A 12 6.61 -6.79 -15.77
CA ASP A 12 7.00 -5.46 -16.23
C ASP A 12 6.00 -4.39 -15.79
N ALA A 13 4.70 -4.74 -15.80
CA ALA A 13 3.65 -3.98 -15.15
C ALA A 13 3.94 -3.70 -13.67
N ALA A 14 4.24 -4.75 -12.90
CA ALA A 14 4.56 -4.63 -11.48
C ALA A 14 5.83 -3.79 -11.24
N ARG A 15 6.86 -3.94 -12.08
CA ARG A 15 8.11 -3.17 -12.00
C ARG A 15 7.88 -1.69 -12.27
N ALA A 16 7.11 -1.37 -13.30
CA ALA A 16 6.76 0.01 -13.64
C ALA A 16 5.93 0.66 -12.53
N ALA A 17 4.91 -0.04 -12.03
CA ALA A 17 4.07 0.43 -10.93
C ALA A 17 4.88 0.66 -9.65
N PHE A 18 5.71 -0.31 -9.24
CA PHE A 18 6.55 -0.20 -8.05
C PHE A 18 7.49 1.02 -8.13
N LYS A 19 8.21 1.17 -9.25
CA LYS A 19 9.12 2.30 -9.50
C LYS A 19 8.38 3.65 -9.50
N GLN A 20 7.20 3.71 -10.10
CA GLN A 20 6.41 4.94 -10.13
C GLN A 20 5.90 5.31 -8.74
N THR A 21 5.42 4.33 -7.98
CA THR A 21 4.88 4.51 -6.64
C THR A 21 5.97 4.97 -5.66
N THR A 22 7.12 4.30 -5.61
CA THR A 22 8.24 4.70 -4.74
C THR A 22 8.75 6.10 -5.08
N LYS A 23 8.87 6.44 -6.37
CA LYS A 23 9.22 7.80 -6.79
C LYS A 23 8.23 8.84 -6.25
N LYS A 24 6.93 8.58 -6.35
CA LYS A 24 5.90 9.50 -5.84
C LYS A 24 5.93 9.62 -4.33
N ILE A 25 6.11 8.51 -3.60
CA ILE A 25 6.25 8.51 -2.15
C ILE A 25 7.46 9.38 -1.74
N SER A 26 8.63 9.17 -2.35
CA SER A 26 9.82 9.98 -2.04
C SER A 26 9.60 11.47 -2.30
N GLN A 27 8.94 11.81 -3.42
CA GLN A 27 8.60 13.20 -3.74
C GLN A 27 7.62 13.81 -2.74
N CYS A 28 6.63 13.04 -2.32
CA CYS A 28 5.64 13.43 -1.31
C CYS A 28 6.33 13.73 0.03
N LEU A 29 7.15 12.80 0.54
CA LEU A 29 7.83 12.94 1.83
C LEU A 29 8.76 14.16 1.86
N VAL A 30 9.61 14.34 0.85
CA VAL A 30 10.51 15.50 0.76
C VAL A 30 9.75 16.82 0.62
N ARG A 31 8.63 16.83 -0.12
CA ARG A 31 7.78 18.03 -0.22
C ARG A 31 7.16 18.40 1.13
N ARG A 32 6.84 17.39 1.94
CA ARG A 32 6.23 17.58 3.27
C ARG A 32 7.23 18.03 4.32
N ASP A 33 8.40 17.39 4.35
CA ASP A 33 9.50 17.80 5.22
C ASP A 33 10.85 17.47 4.56
N ALA A 34 11.51 18.50 4.04
CA ALA A 34 12.81 18.34 3.39
C ALA A 34 13.97 18.16 4.38
N THR A 35 13.73 18.40 5.68
CA THR A 35 14.76 18.35 6.73
C THR A 35 14.77 17.02 7.48
N ALA A 36 13.66 16.30 7.47
CA ALA A 36 13.53 14.98 8.08
C ALA A 36 14.25 13.89 7.27
N ASN A 37 14.73 12.86 7.98
CA ASN A 37 15.20 11.61 7.39
C ASN A 37 14.10 10.56 7.52
N PHE A 38 13.70 9.96 6.40
CA PHE A 38 12.65 8.95 6.34
C PHE A 38 13.23 7.56 6.09
N SER A 39 12.80 6.60 6.92
CA SER A 39 12.96 5.16 6.66
C SER A 39 11.59 4.60 6.31
N VAL A 40 11.39 4.22 5.06
CA VAL A 40 10.09 3.83 4.51
C VAL A 40 9.94 2.31 4.51
N VAL A 41 8.92 1.80 5.19
CA VAL A 41 8.49 0.41 5.13
C VAL A 41 7.25 0.30 4.26
N LEU A 42 7.25 -0.62 3.30
CA LEU A 42 6.14 -0.81 2.37
C LEU A 42 5.29 -2.01 2.75
N ARG A 43 3.97 -1.83 2.62
CA ARG A 43 2.99 -2.91 2.72
C ARG A 43 2.03 -2.86 1.54
N LEU A 44 1.98 -3.94 0.77
CA LEU A 44 1.28 -3.98 -0.51
C LEU A 44 -0.05 -4.73 -0.39
N TYR A 45 -1.13 -4.09 -0.82
CA TYR A 45 -2.49 -4.67 -0.87
C TYR A 45 -2.91 -4.83 -2.32
N HIS A 46 -2.31 -5.80 -3.01
CA HIS A 46 -2.59 -6.10 -4.41
C HIS A 46 -2.20 -7.54 -4.75
N GLY A 47 -2.74 -8.07 -5.85
CA GLY A 47 -2.32 -9.34 -6.42
C GLY A 47 -2.71 -10.46 -5.48
N TRP A 48 -3.99 -10.60 -5.21
CA TRP A 48 -4.49 -11.48 -4.17
C TRP A 48 -4.62 -12.93 -4.68
N ARG A 49 -5.28 -13.83 -3.92
CA ARG A 49 -5.20 -15.29 -4.16
C ARG A 49 -6.51 -15.89 -4.64
N LYS A 50 -6.44 -16.85 -5.58
CA LYS A 50 -7.59 -17.71 -5.96
C LYS A 50 -7.52 -19.00 -5.14
N GLY A 51 -8.45 -19.19 -4.20
CA GLY A 51 -8.26 -20.18 -3.15
C GLY A 51 -6.95 -19.92 -2.38
N TYR A 52 -6.03 -20.87 -2.40
CA TYR A 52 -4.70 -20.75 -1.77
C TYR A 52 -3.60 -20.34 -2.76
N GLU A 53 -3.89 -20.33 -4.05
CA GLU A 53 -2.91 -20.09 -5.11
C GLU A 53 -2.65 -18.58 -5.28
N ALA A 54 -1.37 -18.22 -5.39
CA ALA A 54 -0.94 -16.86 -5.68
C ALA A 54 -1.29 -16.48 -7.13
N SER A 55 -1.97 -15.36 -7.32
CA SER A 55 -2.23 -14.82 -8.66
C SER A 55 -0.93 -14.49 -9.40
N ALA A 56 -1.04 -14.32 -10.73
CA ALA A 56 0.08 -13.84 -11.55
C ALA A 56 0.64 -12.52 -11.02
N ASN A 57 -0.22 -11.59 -10.62
CA ASN A 57 0.16 -10.29 -10.07
C ASN A 57 0.90 -10.42 -8.74
N LEU A 58 0.47 -11.32 -7.83
CA LEU A 58 1.19 -11.56 -6.57
C LEU A 58 2.61 -12.04 -6.81
N ARG A 59 2.74 -13.01 -7.72
CA ARG A 59 4.03 -13.62 -8.05
C ARG A 59 4.95 -12.60 -8.70
N ALA A 60 4.41 -11.82 -9.64
CA ALA A 60 5.12 -10.76 -10.31
C ALA A 60 5.66 -9.70 -9.34
N ILE A 61 4.82 -9.16 -8.45
CA ILE A 61 5.28 -8.13 -7.51
C ILE A 61 6.29 -8.68 -6.49
N ARG A 62 6.14 -9.94 -6.06
CA ARG A 62 7.12 -10.60 -5.18
C ARG A 62 8.46 -10.78 -5.87
N GLN A 63 8.45 -11.15 -7.15
CA GLN A 63 9.67 -11.22 -7.95
C GLN A 63 10.34 -9.84 -8.06
N VAL A 64 9.58 -8.80 -8.40
CA VAL A 64 10.10 -7.42 -8.47
C VAL A 64 10.71 -6.99 -7.15
N VAL A 65 10.02 -7.23 -6.02
CA VAL A 65 10.54 -6.93 -4.68
C VAL A 65 11.85 -7.68 -4.41
N ALA A 66 11.92 -8.98 -4.73
CA ALA A 66 13.12 -9.78 -4.51
C ALA A 66 14.33 -9.33 -5.35
N GLU A 67 14.08 -8.83 -6.56
CA GLU A 67 15.11 -8.33 -7.47
C GLU A 67 15.48 -6.86 -7.24
N THR A 68 14.71 -6.13 -6.41
CA THR A 68 14.91 -4.70 -6.21
C THR A 68 16.09 -4.43 -5.28
N ASP A 69 17.01 -3.59 -5.74
CA ASP A 69 17.98 -2.94 -4.87
C ASP A 69 17.33 -1.74 -4.15
N PHE A 70 16.94 -1.96 -2.89
CA PHE A 70 16.27 -0.94 -2.08
C PHE A 70 17.17 0.24 -1.74
N SER A 71 18.50 0.07 -1.76
CA SER A 71 19.45 1.15 -1.47
C SER A 71 19.46 2.26 -2.54
N THR A 72 19.04 1.92 -3.76
CA THR A 72 18.99 2.83 -4.91
C THR A 72 17.57 3.16 -5.37
N THR A 73 16.55 2.74 -4.60
CA THR A 73 15.13 2.93 -4.97
C THR A 73 14.68 4.39 -4.90
N SER A 74 15.27 5.20 -4.02
CA SER A 74 15.00 6.63 -3.91
C SER A 74 16.12 7.44 -4.53
N ASP A 75 15.76 8.47 -5.30
CA ASP A 75 16.71 9.51 -5.75
C ASP A 75 16.89 10.63 -4.71
N LYS A 76 16.23 10.52 -3.54
CA LYS A 76 16.26 11.51 -2.46
C LYS A 76 17.17 11.01 -1.33
N PRO A 77 18.21 11.77 -0.95
CA PRO A 77 19.21 11.30 0.01
C PRO A 77 18.66 11.11 1.43
N ASN A 78 17.56 11.79 1.77
CA ASN A 78 16.91 11.71 3.07
C ASN A 78 15.72 10.72 3.09
N VAL A 79 15.56 9.87 2.07
CA VAL A 79 14.50 8.84 2.01
C VAL A 79 15.14 7.51 1.65
N ALA A 80 15.16 6.58 2.61
CA ALA A 80 15.62 5.21 2.41
C ALA A 80 14.42 4.25 2.45
N TYR A 81 14.43 3.20 1.62
CA TYR A 81 13.42 2.15 1.66
C TYR A 81 13.97 0.90 2.34
N SER A 82 13.15 0.30 3.20
CA SER A 82 13.41 -1.02 3.76
C SER A 82 13.15 -2.11 2.72
N SER A 83 14.02 -3.12 2.69
CA SER A 83 13.82 -4.34 1.90
C SER A 83 12.73 -5.27 2.47
N ASN A 84 12.27 -5.01 3.70
CA ASN A 84 11.20 -5.76 4.34
C ASN A 84 9.82 -5.29 3.85
N VAL A 85 9.46 -5.70 2.63
CA VAL A 85 8.13 -5.41 2.05
C VAL A 85 7.13 -6.47 2.51
N ALA A 86 6.06 -6.02 3.16
CA ALA A 86 4.98 -6.88 3.65
C ALA A 86 3.78 -6.90 2.69
N PHE A 87 2.89 -7.88 2.85
CA PHE A 87 1.72 -8.08 1.99
C PHE A 87 0.41 -8.18 2.79
N GLY A 88 -0.66 -7.64 2.23
CA GLY A 88 -1.99 -7.57 2.83
C GLY A 88 -2.73 -8.90 2.94
N ASP A 89 -2.21 -10.00 2.36
CA ASP A 89 -2.77 -11.36 2.55
C ASP A 89 -2.52 -11.90 3.98
N CYS A 90 -1.66 -11.23 4.75
CA CYS A 90 -1.32 -11.57 6.13
C CYS A 90 -1.49 -10.36 7.08
N LEU A 91 -2.71 -10.14 7.59
CA LEU A 91 -3.08 -9.04 8.51
C LEU A 91 -2.15 -8.86 9.72
N LEU A 92 -1.94 -7.61 10.14
CA LEU A 92 -1.01 -7.22 11.23
C LEU A 92 -1.45 -7.67 12.63
N SER A 93 -2.76 -7.75 12.87
CA SER A 93 -3.31 -8.04 14.21
C SER A 93 -4.28 -9.22 14.26
N ALA A 94 -4.24 -10.10 13.26
CA ALA A 94 -4.98 -11.34 13.34
C ALA A 94 -4.32 -12.31 14.35
N LEU A 95 -5.16 -13.03 15.10
CA LEU A 95 -4.67 -14.01 16.06
C LEU A 95 -3.92 -15.15 15.34
N PRO A 96 -2.83 -15.70 15.91
CA PRO A 96 -2.05 -16.77 15.27
C PRO A 96 -2.89 -17.98 14.85
N LYS A 97 -3.95 -18.32 15.59
CA LYS A 97 -4.88 -19.42 15.26
C LYS A 97 -5.68 -19.22 13.98
N ARG A 98 -5.70 -18.00 13.41
CA ARG A 98 -6.34 -17.68 12.13
C ARG A 98 -5.39 -17.85 10.95
N MET A 99 -4.10 -18.03 11.20
CA MET A 99 -3.11 -18.25 10.16
C MET A 99 -3.29 -19.63 9.54
N HIS A 100 -3.40 -19.68 8.21
CA HIS A 100 -3.37 -20.94 7.49
C HIS A 100 -1.96 -21.54 7.52
N GLN A 101 -1.79 -22.69 8.19
CA GLN A 101 -0.48 -23.29 8.48
C GLN A 101 0.33 -23.64 7.22
N GLY A 102 -0.33 -24.06 6.13
CA GLY A 102 0.38 -24.46 4.91
C GLY A 102 0.86 -23.30 4.04
N THR A 103 0.27 -22.12 4.16
CA THR A 103 0.54 -20.98 3.25
C THR A 103 0.97 -19.71 3.97
N GLY A 104 0.87 -19.65 5.30
CA GLY A 104 1.26 -18.49 6.09
C GLY A 104 0.45 -17.23 5.78
N ILE A 105 -0.85 -17.38 5.50
CA ILE A 105 -1.76 -16.25 5.20
C ILE A 105 -3.00 -16.28 6.07
N HIS A 106 -3.65 -15.12 6.19
CA HIS A 106 -4.95 -14.96 6.83
C HIS A 106 -6.11 -14.97 5.82
N LEU A 107 -5.88 -14.46 4.61
CA LEU A 107 -6.95 -14.16 3.65
C LEU A 107 -6.82 -14.99 2.36
N PRO A 108 -7.30 -16.26 2.35
CA PRO A 108 -7.42 -17.03 1.11
C PRO A 108 -8.68 -16.65 0.31
N ASN A 109 -8.71 -17.03 -0.96
CA ASN A 109 -9.85 -16.94 -1.87
C ASN A 109 -10.42 -15.53 -2.04
N THR A 110 -9.51 -14.58 -2.16
CA THR A 110 -9.83 -13.16 -2.26
C THR A 110 -9.82 -12.64 -3.69
N LEU A 111 -9.23 -13.37 -4.65
CA LEU A 111 -9.46 -13.16 -6.08
C LEU A 111 -10.68 -13.99 -6.54
N ARG A 112 -11.69 -13.31 -7.06
CA ARG A 112 -12.96 -13.90 -7.50
C ARG A 112 -13.12 -13.78 -9.00
N ASP A 113 -13.68 -14.83 -9.59
CA ASP A 113 -14.13 -14.85 -10.98
C ASP A 113 -15.54 -14.26 -11.05
N ARG A 114 -15.73 -13.22 -11.86
CA ARG A 114 -17.02 -12.57 -12.12
C ARG A 114 -17.57 -12.92 -13.51
N GLY A 115 -17.06 -13.98 -14.15
CA GLY A 115 -17.46 -14.40 -15.49
C GLY A 115 -17.10 -13.33 -16.52
N ASP A 116 -18.09 -12.82 -17.25
CA ASP A 116 -17.91 -11.83 -18.32
C ASP A 116 -17.32 -10.49 -17.84
N GLN A 117 -17.37 -10.20 -16.53
CA GLN A 117 -16.77 -9.01 -15.93
C GLN A 117 -15.30 -9.20 -15.54
N GLY A 118 -14.72 -10.38 -15.81
CA GLY A 118 -13.33 -10.69 -15.53
C GLY A 118 -13.09 -11.05 -14.06
N HIS A 119 -11.95 -10.62 -13.53
CA HIS A 119 -11.53 -10.94 -12.16
C HIS A 119 -11.66 -9.73 -11.24
N GLU A 120 -12.01 -9.97 -9.98
CA GLU A 120 -12.11 -8.94 -8.94
C GLU A 120 -11.36 -9.38 -7.68
N GLU A 121 -10.59 -8.46 -7.09
CA GLU A 121 -9.99 -8.64 -5.77
C GLU A 121 -10.96 -8.15 -4.69
N LYS A 122 -11.42 -9.04 -3.82
CA LYS A 122 -12.33 -8.72 -2.73
C LYS A 122 -11.61 -8.63 -1.40
N MET A 123 -12.05 -7.72 -0.53
CA MET A 123 -11.56 -7.46 0.84
C MET A 123 -10.23 -6.70 0.89
N VAL A 124 -9.72 -6.20 -0.24
CA VAL A 124 -8.51 -5.38 -0.32
C VAL A 124 -8.65 -4.16 0.58
N ASP A 125 -9.72 -3.38 0.37
CA ASP A 125 -9.95 -2.14 1.13
C ASP A 125 -10.19 -2.42 2.60
N THR A 126 -10.91 -3.49 2.93
CA THR A 126 -11.17 -3.89 4.32
C THR A 126 -9.87 -4.29 5.04
N ALA A 127 -9.00 -5.07 4.39
CA ALA A 127 -7.72 -5.45 4.97
C ALA A 127 -6.81 -4.23 5.14
N LEU A 128 -6.74 -3.37 4.11
CA LEU A 128 -5.97 -2.14 4.16
C LEU A 128 -6.46 -1.22 5.28
N ALA A 129 -7.77 -1.00 5.38
CA ALA A 129 -8.40 -0.18 6.42
C ALA A 129 -8.11 -0.72 7.82
N SER A 130 -8.22 -2.05 7.99
CA SER A 130 -7.97 -2.71 9.28
C SER A 130 -6.52 -2.54 9.71
N ASP A 131 -5.58 -2.81 8.81
CA ASP A 131 -4.16 -2.71 9.10
C ASP A 131 -3.71 -1.24 9.28
N LEU A 132 -4.31 -0.28 8.55
CA LEU A 132 -4.07 1.16 8.72
C LEU A 132 -4.38 1.62 10.16
N VAL A 133 -5.56 1.26 10.67
CA VAL A 133 -5.96 1.59 12.04
C VAL A 133 -5.06 0.89 13.08
N VAL A 134 -4.70 -0.37 12.83
CA VAL A 134 -3.79 -1.13 13.70
C VAL A 134 -2.41 -0.47 13.76
N SER A 135 -1.85 -0.08 12.62
CA SER A 135 -0.56 0.61 12.55
C SER A 135 -0.59 1.93 13.30
N ALA A 136 -1.61 2.76 13.09
CA ALA A 136 -1.75 4.03 13.81
C ALA A 136 -1.80 3.83 15.34
N TYR A 137 -2.43 2.75 15.81
CA TYR A 137 -2.51 2.44 17.23
C TYR A 137 -1.20 1.90 17.81
N ARG A 138 -0.50 1.03 17.08
CA ARG A 138 0.75 0.40 17.55
C ARG A 138 1.93 1.35 17.53
N ASP A 139 2.00 2.17 16.48
CA ASP A 139 3.14 3.01 16.15
C ASP A 139 2.69 4.48 15.98
N PRO A 140 2.12 5.10 17.04
CA PRO A 140 1.46 6.41 16.90
C PRO A 140 2.42 7.56 16.57
N ASP A 141 3.72 7.37 16.80
CA ASP A 141 4.75 8.35 16.51
C ASP A 141 5.31 8.23 15.07
N GLU A 142 4.92 7.18 14.33
CA GLU A 142 5.34 6.97 12.94
C GLU A 142 4.36 7.59 11.94
N TRP A 143 4.88 8.12 10.83
CA TRP A 143 4.05 8.64 9.74
C TRP A 143 3.37 7.51 9.00
N VAL A 144 2.10 7.69 8.66
CA VAL A 144 1.36 6.75 7.83
C VAL A 144 0.97 7.40 6.51
N LEU A 145 1.44 6.81 5.41
CA LEU A 145 1.13 7.25 4.06
C LEU A 145 0.27 6.20 3.35
N LEU A 146 -1.01 6.53 3.16
CA LEU A 146 -1.95 5.73 2.39
C LEU A 146 -1.83 6.07 0.91
N VAL A 147 -1.44 5.10 0.08
CA VAL A 147 -1.40 5.26 -1.38
C VAL A 147 -2.58 4.52 -2.00
N ALA A 148 -3.63 5.25 -2.35
CA ALA A 148 -4.86 4.68 -2.89
C ALA A 148 -5.65 5.66 -3.76
N GLU A 149 -6.49 5.15 -4.65
CA GLU A 149 -7.41 5.95 -5.47
C GLU A 149 -8.87 5.87 -4.99
N ASP A 150 -9.17 4.93 -4.08
CA ASP A 150 -10.52 4.66 -3.60
C ASP A 150 -10.90 5.57 -2.42
N ASP A 151 -12.12 6.09 -2.46
CA ASP A 151 -12.70 6.99 -1.46
C ASP A 151 -13.12 6.23 -0.21
N ASP A 152 -13.39 4.93 -0.34
CA ASP A 152 -13.80 4.05 0.77
C ASP A 152 -12.69 3.93 1.84
N LEU A 153 -11.47 4.36 1.53
CA LEU A 153 -10.32 4.38 2.42
C LEU A 153 -10.13 5.71 3.16
N ILE A 154 -10.99 6.71 2.93
CA ILE A 154 -10.96 7.99 3.65
C ILE A 154 -11.45 7.84 5.10
N PRO A 155 -12.55 7.13 5.41
CA PRO A 155 -12.96 6.89 6.80
C PRO A 155 -11.88 6.24 7.69
N PRO A 156 -11.17 5.17 7.27
CA PRO A 156 -10.08 4.62 8.09
C PRO A 156 -8.87 5.57 8.17
N LEU A 157 -8.63 6.43 7.18
CA LEU A 157 -7.60 7.47 7.28
C LEU A 157 -7.93 8.53 8.33
N PHE A 158 -9.17 9.03 8.38
CA PHE A 158 -9.62 9.93 9.45
C PHE A 158 -9.51 9.27 10.82
N THR A 159 -9.82 7.98 10.90
CA THR A 159 -9.65 7.21 12.12
C THR A 159 -8.18 7.15 12.54
N ALA A 160 -7.28 6.84 11.60
CA ALA A 160 -5.84 6.82 11.85
C ALA A 160 -5.29 8.19 12.30
N GLU A 161 -5.71 9.28 11.64
CA GLU A 161 -5.35 10.65 12.01
C GLU A 161 -5.68 10.96 13.47
N SER A 162 -6.83 10.51 13.95
CA SER A 162 -7.25 10.74 15.35
C SER A 162 -6.44 9.96 16.39
N ILE A 163 -5.73 8.91 15.98
CA ILE A 163 -4.99 7.99 16.86
C ILE A 163 -3.51 8.36 16.94
N ILE A 164 -2.89 8.74 15.83
CA ILE A 164 -1.47 9.10 15.79
C ILE A 164 -1.15 10.32 16.66
N ASN A 165 0.11 10.48 17.03
CA ASN A 165 0.59 11.65 17.76
C ASN A 165 0.77 12.84 16.80
N PRO A 166 -0.12 13.85 16.82
CA PRO A 166 -0.13 14.91 15.81
C PRO A 166 1.07 15.86 15.92
N LYS A 167 1.83 15.79 17.02
CA LYS A 167 3.01 16.65 17.24
C LYS A 167 4.21 16.21 16.40
N ILE A 168 4.34 14.91 16.10
CA ILE A 168 5.51 14.35 15.43
C ILE A 168 5.17 13.41 14.27
N SER A 169 3.93 12.93 14.19
CA SER A 169 3.44 12.07 13.11
C SER A 169 2.47 12.80 12.17
N LYS A 170 2.23 12.19 11.00
CA LYS A 170 1.23 12.59 10.00
C LYS A 170 0.53 11.35 9.44
N ALA A 171 -0.78 11.48 9.22
CA ALA A 171 -1.55 10.59 8.37
C ALA A 171 -1.75 11.30 7.02
N LEU A 172 -1.39 10.66 5.92
CA LEU A 172 -1.37 11.29 4.61
C LEU A 172 -2.03 10.38 3.56
N LEU A 173 -2.78 10.97 2.64
CA LEU A 173 -3.31 10.31 1.44
C LEU A 173 -2.50 10.75 0.22
N LEU A 174 -1.95 9.79 -0.51
CA LEU A 174 -1.32 10.03 -1.81
C LEU A 174 -2.17 9.36 -2.90
N CYS A 175 -2.80 10.17 -3.75
CA CYS A 175 -3.61 9.70 -4.86
C CYS A 175 -3.20 10.42 -6.16
N LYS A 176 -3.56 9.87 -7.32
CA LYS A 176 -3.31 10.51 -8.61
C LYS A 176 -4.39 11.54 -8.94
N ARG A 177 -5.63 11.28 -8.53
CA ARG A 177 -6.78 12.15 -8.81
C ARG A 177 -6.69 13.42 -7.98
N ARG A 178 -6.73 14.59 -8.62
CA ARG A 178 -7.01 15.84 -7.90
C ARG A 178 -8.46 15.83 -7.46
N ARG A 179 -8.69 15.69 -6.16
CA ARG A 179 -10.04 15.77 -5.59
C ARG A 179 -10.45 17.23 -5.52
N GLY A 180 -11.63 17.56 -6.04
CA GLY A 180 -12.20 18.90 -5.84
C GLY A 180 -12.62 19.07 -4.39
N ASN A 181 -12.40 20.25 -3.80
CA ASN A 181 -12.62 20.56 -2.37
C ASN A 181 -14.09 20.46 -1.88
N ASN A 182 -15.00 19.84 -2.63
CA ASN A 182 -16.44 20.07 -2.45
C ASN A 182 -17.18 18.94 -1.73
N LEU A 183 -16.56 17.79 -1.44
CA LEU A 183 -17.28 16.65 -0.83
C LEU A 183 -16.61 16.08 0.45
N LEU A 184 -15.29 16.17 0.60
CA LEU A 184 -14.55 15.58 1.73
C LEU A 184 -13.50 16.57 2.25
N LEU A 185 -13.41 16.71 3.57
CA LEU A 185 -12.43 17.59 4.24
C LEU A 185 -11.08 16.86 4.34
N LEU A 186 -10.18 17.14 3.40
CA LEU A 186 -8.86 16.49 3.30
C LEU A 186 -7.70 17.43 3.63
N ASP A 187 -8.00 18.59 4.22
CA ASP A 187 -7.00 19.58 4.59
C ASP A 187 -5.96 18.97 5.54
N GLY A 188 -4.68 19.07 5.19
CA GLY A 188 -3.60 18.47 5.96
C GLY A 188 -3.36 16.97 5.70
N LEU A 189 -4.32 16.27 5.08
CA LEU A 189 -4.24 14.84 4.74
C LEU A 189 -3.83 14.60 3.29
N ASP A 190 -4.36 15.35 2.32
CA ASP A 190 -4.04 15.15 0.90
C ASP A 190 -2.60 15.56 0.58
N ALA A 191 -1.78 14.61 0.14
CA ALA A 191 -0.37 14.79 -0.20
C ALA A 191 -0.05 14.67 -1.70
N SER A 192 -1.08 14.70 -2.54
CA SER A 192 -0.99 14.57 -4.00
C SER A 192 -0.33 15.77 -4.70
#